data_AF-A0A956DSZ7-F1
#
_entry.id   AF-A0A956DSZ7-F1
#
_cell.length_a   1.000
_cell.length_b   1.000
_cell.length_c   1.000
_cell.angle_alpha   90.00
_cell.angle_beta   90.00
_cell.angle_gamma   90.00
#
_symmetry.space_group_name_H-M   'P 1'
#
loop_
_entity.id
_entity.type
_entity.pdbx_description
1 polymer ?
#
loop_
_entity_poly.entity_id
_entity_poly.type
_entity_poly.pdbx_seq_one_letter_code
_entity_poly.pdbx_strand_id
1 'polypeptide(L)'
;KDAAAAVERAMHLAIEGRTGLKSRGILLSELSDKLVEKDVDREVAAAIGELFERCSAIRFEPSFDEEESAELVNRARKLVKALS
;
A
#
# COMPACT_ATOMS: atom_id res chain seq x y z
N LYS A 1 10.31 -11.39 -1.14
CA LYS A 1 9.61 -11.18 0.16
C LYS A 1 10.03 -9.90 0.87
N ASP A 2 11.32 -9.59 0.96
CA ASP A 2 11.80 -8.33 1.56
C ASP A 2 11.27 -7.07 0.86
N ALA A 3 11.08 -7.14 -0.46
CA ALA A 3 10.47 -6.07 -1.24
C ALA A 3 9.03 -5.75 -0.79
N ALA A 4 8.18 -6.76 -0.53
CA ALA A 4 6.81 -6.54 -0.04
C ALA A 4 6.82 -5.85 1.32
N ALA A 5 7.66 -6.30 2.25
CA ALA A 5 7.81 -5.65 3.56
C ALA A 5 8.35 -4.21 3.44
N ALA A 6 9.25 -3.94 2.49
CA ALA A 6 9.75 -2.60 2.21
C ALA A 6 8.65 -1.70 1.62
N VAL A 7 7.85 -2.21 0.69
CA VAL A 7 6.70 -1.54 0.10
C VAL A 7 5.67 -1.19 1.18
N GLU A 8 5.28 -2.12 2.05
CA GLU A 8 4.35 -1.85 3.15
C GLU A 8 4.85 -0.70 4.04
N ARG A 9 6.13 -0.73 4.44
CA ARG A 9 6.71 0.34 5.26
C ARG A 9 6.68 1.70 4.54
N ALA A 10 7.03 1.73 3.26
CA ALA A 10 7.04 2.95 2.46
C ALA A 10 5.62 3.52 2.29
N MET A 11 4.63 2.67 2.02
CA MET A 11 3.23 3.08 1.89
C MET A 11 2.67 3.64 3.19
N HIS A 12 2.96 3.01 4.33
CA HIS A 12 2.54 3.53 5.63
C HIS A 12 3.08 4.94 5.88
N LEU A 13 4.36 5.19 5.55
CA LEU A 13 4.98 6.50 5.69
C LEU A 13 4.37 7.53 4.74
N ALA A 14 4.11 7.16 3.49
CA ALA A 14 3.49 8.06 2.52
C ALA A 14 2.06 8.45 2.90
N ILE A 15 1.25 7.47 3.35
CA ILE A 15 -0.10 7.71 3.84
C ILE A 15 -0.08 8.65 5.03
N GLU A 16 0.78 8.37 6.02
CA GLU A 16 0.89 9.21 7.22
C GLU A 16 1.33 10.64 6.85
N GLY A 17 2.31 10.77 5.95
CA GLY A 17 2.79 12.08 5.48
C GLY A 17 1.70 12.91 4.79
N ARG A 18 0.84 12.27 3.99
CA ARG A 18 -0.23 12.97 3.25
C ARG A 18 -1.48 13.24 4.07
N THR A 19 -1.84 12.34 4.98
CA THR A 19 -3.18 12.34 5.62
C THR A 19 -3.14 12.55 7.13
N GLY A 20 -1.95 12.44 7.74
CA GLY A 20 -1.80 12.36 9.20
C GLY A 20 -2.30 11.06 9.82
N LEU A 21 -2.84 10.11 9.03
CA LEU A 21 -3.33 8.84 9.54
C LEU A 21 -2.18 7.89 9.88
N LYS A 22 -2.23 7.33 11.09
CA LYS A 22 -1.40 6.20 11.51
C LYS A 22 -1.95 4.89 10.94
N SER A 23 -1.82 4.70 9.62
CA SER A 23 -2.41 3.58 8.88
C SER A 23 -2.03 2.18 9.40
N ARG A 24 -0.89 2.03 10.11
CA ARG A 24 -0.49 0.76 10.76
C ARG A 24 -1.46 0.27 11.84
N GLY A 25 -2.27 1.16 12.42
CA GLY A 25 -3.27 0.82 13.43
C GLY A 25 -4.69 0.68 12.88
N ILE A 26 -4.87 0.78 11.56
CA ILE A 26 -6.18 0.72 10.91
C ILE A 26 -6.35 -0.67 10.30
N LEU A 27 -7.53 -1.27 10.44
CA LEU A 27 -7.84 -2.53 9.78
C LEU A 27 -7.77 -2.35 8.27
N LEU A 28 -7.19 -3.32 7.56
CA LEU A 28 -7.04 -3.21 6.10
C LEU A 28 -8.38 -3.02 5.38
N SER A 29 -9.44 -3.68 5.87
CA SER A 29 -10.81 -3.52 5.38
C SER A 29 -11.40 -2.12 5.57
N GLU A 30 -10.87 -1.33 6.51
CA GLU A 30 -11.33 0.03 6.81
C GLU A 30 -10.41 1.10 6.21
N LEU A 31 -9.22 0.71 5.76
CA LEU A 31 -8.17 1.64 5.35
C LEU A 31 -8.62 2.52 4.18
N SER A 32 -9.25 1.93 3.16
CA SER A 32 -9.71 2.70 1.98
C SER A 32 -10.74 3.75 2.35
N ASP A 33 -11.72 3.42 3.21
CA ASP A 33 -12.72 4.39 3.66
C ASP A 33 -12.08 5.50 4.50
N LYS A 34 -11.14 5.15 5.39
CA LYS A 34 -10.39 6.14 6.17
C LYS A 34 -9.53 7.08 5.32
N LEU A 35 -8.98 6.59 4.21
CA LEU A 35 -8.23 7.42 3.26
C LEU A 35 -9.18 8.39 2.53
N VAL A 36 -10.36 7.94 2.12
CA VAL A 36 -11.38 8.80 1.50
C VAL A 36 -11.86 9.87 2.48
N GLU A 37 -12.06 9.54 3.76
CA GLU A 37 -12.34 10.52 4.84
C GLU A 37 -11.24 11.60 5.00
N LYS A 38 -10.05 11.37 4.42
CA LYS A 38 -8.91 12.30 4.40
C LYS A 38 -8.65 12.93 3.05
N ASP A 39 -9.68 13.00 2.21
CA ASP A 39 -9.64 13.59 0.86
C ASP A 39 -8.62 12.91 -0.06
N VAL A 40 -8.34 11.62 0.16
CA VAL A 40 -7.67 10.79 -0.86
C VAL A 40 -8.71 10.33 -1.85
N ASP A 41 -8.39 10.44 -3.14
CA ASP A 41 -9.25 9.95 -4.21
C ASP A 41 -9.65 8.48 -3.98
N ARG A 42 -10.92 8.14 -4.28
CA ARG A 42 -11.48 6.81 -3.99
C ARG A 42 -10.76 5.69 -4.76
N GLU A 43 -10.37 5.93 -6.00
CA GLU A 43 -9.66 4.93 -6.80
C GLU A 43 -8.25 4.72 -6.25
N VAL A 44 -7.58 5.81 -5.85
CA VAL A 44 -6.26 5.73 -5.18
C VAL A 44 -6.37 4.99 -3.86
N ALA A 45 -7.38 5.30 -3.03
CA ALA A 45 -7.60 4.65 -1.74
C ALA A 45 -7.90 3.14 -1.89
N ALA A 46 -8.68 2.73 -2.88
CA ALA A 46 -8.92 1.33 -3.20
C ALA A 46 -7.63 0.63 -3.66
N ALA A 47 -6.89 1.24 -4.58
CA ALA A 47 -5.64 0.68 -5.10
C ALA A 47 -4.55 0.52 -4.03
N ILE A 48 -4.54 1.39 -3.01
CA ILE A 48 -3.69 1.25 -1.82
C ILE A 48 -4.10 0.02 -1.00
N GLY A 49 -5.40 -0.19 -0.77
CA GLY A 49 -5.92 -1.37 -0.07
C GLY A 49 -5.49 -2.67 -0.75
N GLU A 50 -5.72 -2.78 -2.05
CA GLU A 50 -5.31 -3.93 -2.87
C GLU A 50 -3.79 -4.18 -2.80
N LEU A 51 -2.98 -3.11 -2.80
CA LEU A 51 -1.53 -3.25 -2.69
C LEU A 51 -1.13 -3.88 -1.34
N PHE A 52 -1.76 -3.46 -0.24
CA PHE A 52 -1.51 -4.05 1.08
C PHE A 52 -1.98 -5.51 1.15
N GLU A 53 -3.13 -5.85 0.56
CA GLU A 53 -3.59 -7.24 0.46
C GLU A 53 -2.59 -8.10 -0.30
N ARG A 54 -2.07 -7.62 -1.43
CA ARG A 54 -1.03 -8.32 -2.20
C ARG A 54 0.25 -8.50 -1.38
N CYS A 55 0.71 -7.46 -0.67
CA CYS A 55 1.88 -7.55 0.20
C CYS A 55 1.70 -8.60 1.31
N SER A 56 0.50 -8.68 1.89
CA SER A 56 0.16 -9.68 2.89
C SER A 56 0.18 -11.10 2.29
N ALA A 57 -0.40 -11.30 1.11
CA ALA A 57 -0.47 -12.59 0.42
C ALA A 57 0.93 -13.13 0.05
N ILE A 58 1.82 -12.27 -0.46
CA ILE A 58 3.18 -12.64 -0.89
C ILE A 58 3.99 -13.32 0.22
N ARG A 59 3.70 -13.06 1.50
CA ARG A 59 4.39 -13.71 2.62
C ARG A 59 4.27 -15.23 2.56
N PHE A 60 3.14 -15.72 2.05
CA PHE A 60 2.81 -17.14 1.95
C PHE A 60 3.02 -17.72 0.56
N GLU A 61 3.41 -16.90 -0.42
CA GLU A 61 3.61 -17.32 -1.80
C GLU A 61 5.05 -17.83 -2.02
N PRO A 62 5.25 -19.11 -2.40
CA PRO A 62 6.59 -19.65 -2.67
C PRO A 62 7.14 -19.23 -4.03
N SER A 63 6.27 -18.94 -4.99
CA SER A 63 6.60 -18.62 -6.38
C SER A 63 6.89 -17.14 -6.63
N PHE A 64 6.83 -16.29 -5.60
CA PHE A 64 7.04 -14.86 -5.77
C PHE A 64 8.45 -14.54 -6.26
N ASP A 65 8.56 -14.11 -7.51
CA ASP A 65 9.83 -13.93 -8.21
C ASP A 65 10.27 -12.46 -8.35
N GLU A 66 11.36 -12.25 -9.09
CA GLU A 66 11.94 -10.91 -9.28
C GLU A 66 11.08 -9.99 -10.15
N GLU A 67 10.35 -10.53 -11.12
CA GLU A 67 9.48 -9.75 -12.01
C GLU A 67 8.28 -9.23 -11.23
N GLU A 68 7.62 -10.09 -10.46
CA GLU A 68 6.53 -9.71 -9.58
C GLU A 68 6.98 -8.72 -8.50
N SER A 69 8.21 -8.88 -7.99
CA SER A 69 8.82 -7.93 -7.06
C SER A 69 9.02 -6.55 -7.68
N ALA A 70 9.51 -6.48 -8.92
CA ALA A 70 9.68 -5.22 -9.64
C ALA A 70 8.33 -4.54 -9.91
N GLU A 71 7.31 -5.31 -10.31
CA GLU A 71 5.96 -4.82 -10.54
C GLU A 71 5.36 -4.23 -9.26
N LEU A 72 5.47 -4.94 -8.13
CA LEU A 72 4.97 -4.49 -6.83
C LEU A 72 5.59 -3.15 -6.43
N VAL A 73 6.91 -3.01 -6.58
CA VAL A 73 7.63 -1.76 -6.29
C VAL A 73 7.18 -0.64 -7.22
N ASN A 74 6.98 -0.92 -8.51
CA ASN A 74 6.52 0.08 -9.47
C ASN A 74 5.09 0.55 -9.17
N ARG A 75 4.19 -0.36 -8.78
CA ARG A 75 2.83 -0.02 -8.34
C ARG A 75 2.86 0.86 -7.10
N ALA A 76 3.67 0.51 -6.10
CA ALA A 76 3.86 1.32 -4.89
C ALA A 76 4.36 2.74 -5.21
N ARG A 77 5.37 2.88 -6.09
CA ARG A 77 5.89 4.19 -6.51
C ARG A 77 4.81 5.07 -7.15
N LYS A 78 3.94 4.51 -7.99
CA LYS A 78 2.83 5.25 -8.62
C LYS A 78 1.85 5.76 -7.55
N LEU A 79 1.51 4.94 -6.57
CA LEU A 79 0.59 5.33 -5.49
C LEU A 79 1.21 6.36 -4.54
N VAL A 80 2.50 6.23 -4.19
CA VAL A 80 3.21 7.26 -3.41
C VAL A 80 3.19 8.60 -4.13
N LYS A 81 3.40 8.61 -5.45
CA LYS A 81 3.31 9.83 -6.26
C LYS A 81 1.90 10.42 -6.28
N ALA A 82 0.85 9.59 -6.27
CA ALA A 82 -0.54 10.04 -6.19
C ALA A 82 -0.92 10.58 -4.80
N LEU A 83 -0.15 10.24 -3.76
CA LEU A 83 -0.31 10.78 -2.41
C LEU A 83 0.53 12.05 -2.17
N SER A 84 1.36 12.49 -3.11
CA SER A 84 2.16 13.73 -3.00
C SER A 84 1.44 14.91 -3.63
#